data_AF-A0A7V2NVR3-F1
#
_entry.id   AF-A0A7V2NVR3-F1
#
_cell.length_a   1.000
_cell.length_b   1.000
_cell.length_c   1.000
_cell.angle_alpha   90.00
_cell.angle_beta   90.00
_cell.angle_gamma   90.00
#
_symmetry.space_group_name_H-M   'P 1'
#
loop_
_entity.id
_entity.type
_entity.pdbx_description
1 polymer ?
#
loop_
_entity_poly.entity_id
_entity_poly.type
_entity_poly.pdbx_seq_one_letter_code
_entity_poly.pdbx_strand_id
1 'polypeptide(L)'
;MGGRITPRFGNTAGIRRIALRIIFSFYALFIIIFPYIVSSGTSHSTFPWDNLWHFSAYLLLPLFLYLAFLQDKENPYFLIILFGILWGFTDESLQRFSPHRFFEIKDLILDFWGVGMGGWLVFILRELKGVRVWERN
;
A
#
# COMPACT_ATOMS: atom_id res chain seq x y z
N MET A 1 50.68 -15.65 9.23
CA MET A 1 49.58 -15.40 8.28
C MET A 1 48.26 -15.44 9.04
N GLY A 2 47.86 -14.31 9.64
CA GLY A 2 46.59 -14.19 10.35
C GLY A 2 45.54 -13.62 9.41
N GLY A 3 44.69 -14.47 8.86
CA GLY A 3 43.53 -14.04 8.08
C GLY A 3 42.59 -13.27 9.00
N ARG A 4 42.48 -11.95 8.78
CA ARG A 4 41.42 -11.15 9.39
C ARG A 4 40.09 -11.67 8.83
N ILE A 5 39.37 -12.44 9.63
CA ILE A 5 37.95 -12.69 9.43
C ILE A 5 37.28 -11.34 9.66
N THR A 6 37.03 -10.61 8.58
CA THR A 6 36.16 -9.44 8.65
C THR A 6 34.76 -9.95 8.96
N PRO A 7 34.09 -9.44 10.01
CA PRO A 7 32.68 -9.75 10.19
C PRO A 7 31.97 -9.24 8.94
N ARG A 8 31.37 -10.14 8.15
CA ARG A 8 30.38 -9.78 7.15
C ARG A 8 29.30 -9.03 7.91
N PHE A 9 29.30 -7.70 7.85
CA PHE A 9 28.19 -6.86 8.28
C PHE A 9 26.96 -7.34 7.49
N GLY A 10 26.20 -8.21 8.14
CA GLY A 10 25.20 -9.04 7.50
C GLY A 10 23.99 -8.23 7.08
N ASN A 11 23.68 -8.27 5.79
CA ASN A 11 22.33 -8.30 5.22
C ASN A 11 21.28 -7.31 5.76
N THR A 12 21.66 -6.15 6.31
CA THR A 12 20.72 -5.14 6.84
C THR A 12 19.74 -4.66 5.77
N ALA A 13 20.21 -4.53 4.53
CA ALA A 13 19.38 -4.23 3.37
C ALA A 13 18.35 -5.33 3.08
N GLY A 14 18.71 -6.61 3.22
CA GLY A 14 17.79 -7.73 3.04
C GLY A 14 16.75 -7.82 4.16
N ILE A 15 17.17 -7.64 5.41
CA ILE A 15 16.27 -7.61 6.57
C ILE A 15 15.25 -6.47 6.42
N ARG A 16 15.69 -5.27 6.03
CA ARG A 16 14.81 -4.13 5.75
C ARG A 16 13.77 -4.45 4.67
N ARG A 17 14.18 -5.08 3.57
CA ARG A 17 13.25 -5.47 2.49
C ARG A 17 12.22 -6.48 2.96
N ILE A 18 12.64 -7.49 3.74
CA ILE A 18 11.72 -8.47 4.32
C ILE A 18 10.71 -7.78 5.25
N ALA A 19 11.18 -6.91 6.15
CA ALA A 19 10.31 -6.17 7.06
C ALA A 19 9.27 -5.32 6.30
N LEU A 20 9.68 -4.60 5.25
CA LEU A 20 8.77 -3.79 4.44
C LEU A 20 7.70 -4.64 3.73
N ARG A 21 8.05 -5.83 3.25
CA ARG A 21 7.09 -6.77 2.64
C ARG A 21 6.09 -7.30 3.68
N ILE A 22 6.56 -7.60 4.88
CA ILE A 22 5.69 -8.00 6.00
C ILE A 22 4.71 -6.87 6.34
N ILE A 23 5.21 -5.64 6.48
CA ILE A 23 4.37 -4.45 6.75
C ILE A 23 3.32 -4.27 5.66
N PHE A 24 3.72 -4.36 4.39
CA PHE A 24 2.79 -4.28 3.27
C PHE A 24 1.72 -5.37 3.35
N SER A 25 2.10 -6.63 3.60
CA SER A 25 1.14 -7.74 3.69
C SER A 25 0.14 -7.54 4.83
N PHE A 26 0.60 -7.12 6.01
CA PHE A 26 -0.29 -6.79 7.12
C PHE A 26 -1.21 -5.62 6.78
N TYR A 27 -0.70 -4.59 6.11
CA TYR A 27 -1.50 -3.45 5.70
C TYR A 27 -2.58 -3.83 4.68
N ALA A 28 -2.23 -4.62 3.67
CA ALA A 28 -3.18 -5.10 2.67
C ALA A 28 -4.27 -5.96 3.33
N LEU A 29 -3.90 -6.88 4.23
CA LEU A 29 -4.87 -7.68 4.99
C LEU A 29 -5.75 -6.81 5.89
N PHE A 30 -5.18 -5.77 6.50
CA PHE A 30 -5.92 -4.83 7.34
C PHE A 30 -7.02 -4.10 6.56
N ILE A 31 -6.73 -3.67 5.32
CA ILE A 31 -7.73 -3.04 4.44
C ILE A 31 -8.94 -3.97 4.25
N ILE A 32 -8.71 -5.25 3.95
CA ILE A 32 -9.80 -6.23 3.74
C ILE A 32 -10.55 -6.52 5.04
N ILE A 33 -9.83 -6.74 6.15
CA ILE A 33 -10.44 -7.23 7.40
C ILE A 33 -11.19 -6.11 8.15
N PHE A 34 -10.68 -4.88 8.11
CA PHE A 34 -11.21 -3.78 8.90
C PHE A 34 -12.72 -3.52 8.67
N PRO A 35 -13.23 -3.48 7.42
CA PRO A 35 -14.66 -3.34 7.15
C PRO A 35 -15.53 -4.41 7.83
N TYR A 36 -15.07 -5.66 7.94
CA TYR A 36 -15.84 -6.74 8.60
C TYR A 36 -15.93 -6.56 10.11
N ILE A 37 -14.89 -6.01 10.73
CA ILE A 37 -14.89 -5.72 12.16
C ILE A 37 -15.89 -4.59 12.44
N VAL A 38 -15.86 -3.53 11.63
CA VAL A 38 -16.72 -2.35 11.82
C VAL A 38 -18.20 -2.62 11.47
N SER A 39 -18.47 -3.35 10.38
CA SER A 39 -19.83 -3.67 9.93
C SER A 39 -20.56 -4.65 10.86
N SER A 40 -19.82 -5.45 11.64
CA SER A 40 -20.42 -6.41 12.58
C SER A 40 -21.25 -5.77 13.71
N GLY A 41 -21.19 -4.45 13.88
CA GLY A 41 -21.94 -3.73 14.91
C GLY A 41 -22.78 -2.55 14.43
N THR A 42 -22.75 -2.18 13.14
CA THR A 42 -23.40 -0.95 12.63
C THR A 42 -23.87 -1.11 11.19
N SER A 43 -25.00 -0.48 10.81
CA SER A 43 -25.43 -0.43 9.40
C SER A 43 -24.52 0.50 8.61
N HIS A 44 -24.33 0.22 7.31
CA HIS A 44 -23.53 1.03 6.37
C HIS A 44 -23.76 2.55 6.49
N SER A 45 -24.99 2.97 6.77
CA SER A 45 -25.39 4.38 6.94
C SER A 45 -24.86 5.06 8.21
N THR A 46 -24.23 4.34 9.14
CA THR A 46 -23.85 4.84 10.47
C THR A 46 -22.34 4.94 10.71
N PHE A 47 -21.49 4.58 9.75
CA PHE A 47 -20.04 4.87 9.81
C PHE A 47 -19.71 6.15 9.04
N PRO A 48 -19.68 7.33 9.69
CA PRO A 48 -19.54 8.63 9.00
C PRO A 48 -18.20 8.82 8.28
N TRP A 49 -17.21 7.96 8.58
CA TRP A 49 -15.85 8.07 8.06
C TRP A 49 -15.52 7.02 6.99
N ASP A 50 -16.52 6.28 6.51
CA ASP A 50 -16.30 5.18 5.57
C ASP A 50 -15.60 5.60 4.28
N ASN A 51 -16.10 6.68 3.67
CA ASN A 51 -15.51 7.24 2.46
C ASN A 51 -14.06 7.71 2.69
N LEU A 52 -13.79 8.28 3.87
CA LEU A 52 -12.45 8.74 4.23
C LEU A 52 -11.51 7.55 4.49
N TRP A 53 -12.04 6.48 5.07
CA TRP A 53 -11.32 5.24 5.26
C TRP A 53 -10.87 4.65 3.93
N HIS A 54 -11.80 4.43 2.98
CA HIS A 54 -11.49 3.95 1.63
C HIS A 54 -10.42 4.80 0.95
N PHE A 55 -10.64 6.11 0.88
CA PHE A 55 -9.67 7.02 0.26
C PHE A 55 -8.28 6.97 0.93
N SER A 56 -8.22 7.08 2.26
CA SER A 56 -6.94 7.13 2.99
C SER A 56 -6.18 5.80 2.97
N ALA A 57 -6.91 4.67 3.04
CA ALA A 57 -6.35 3.34 2.93
C ALA A 57 -5.67 3.12 1.57
N TYR A 58 -6.39 3.44 0.50
CA TYR A 58 -5.89 3.29 -0.86
C TYR A 58 -4.88 4.39 -1.25
N LEU A 59 -4.81 5.51 -0.53
CA LEU A 59 -3.74 6.51 -0.69
C LEU A 59 -2.37 5.98 -0.21
N LEU A 60 -2.33 5.26 0.90
CA LEU A 60 -1.07 4.73 1.45
C LEU A 60 -0.65 3.41 0.80
N LEU A 61 -1.59 2.66 0.22
CA LEU A 61 -1.33 1.37 -0.42
C LEU A 61 -0.24 1.43 -1.51
N PRO A 62 -0.26 2.36 -2.49
CA PRO A 62 0.82 2.56 -3.47
C PRO A 62 2.18 2.82 -2.84
N LEU A 63 2.23 3.58 -1.74
CA LEU A 63 3.48 3.91 -1.07
C LEU A 63 4.10 2.66 -0.46
N PHE A 64 3.33 1.84 0.26
CA PHE A 64 3.86 0.61 0.83
C PHE A 64 4.21 -0.43 -0.24
N LEU A 65 3.40 -0.55 -1.29
CA LEU A 65 3.72 -1.40 -2.44
C LEU A 65 5.06 -0.99 -3.07
N TYR A 66 5.24 0.31 -3.31
CA TYR A 66 6.48 0.85 -3.86
C TYR A 66 7.67 0.55 -2.95
N LEU A 67 7.56 0.86 -1.66
CA LEU A 67 8.64 0.66 -0.71
C LEU A 67 9.04 -0.81 -0.54
N ALA A 68 8.07 -1.73 -0.59
CA ALA A 68 8.30 -3.15 -0.36
C ALA A 68 8.77 -3.92 -1.61
N PHE A 69 8.31 -3.54 -2.80
CA PHE A 69 8.50 -4.35 -4.02
C PHE A 69 9.03 -3.59 -5.24
N LEU A 70 8.80 -2.28 -5.35
CA LEU A 70 9.00 -1.56 -6.61
C LEU A 70 10.11 -0.49 -6.56
N GLN A 71 10.87 -0.37 -5.46
CA GLN A 71 11.95 0.63 -5.32
C GLN A 71 12.97 0.58 -6.46
N ASP A 72 13.29 -0.62 -6.94
CA ASP A 72 14.32 -0.83 -7.98
C ASP A 72 13.71 -0.92 -9.40
N LYS A 73 12.40 -0.69 -9.55
CA LYS A 73 11.74 -0.70 -10.86
C LYS A 73 11.88 0.66 -11.53
N GLU A 74 12.29 0.67 -12.79
CA GLU A 74 12.41 1.90 -13.59
C GLU A 74 11.06 2.61 -13.71
N ASN A 75 10.02 1.87 -14.09
CA ASN A 75 8.64 2.35 -14.19
C ASN A 75 7.69 1.53 -13.26
N PRO A 76 7.52 1.94 -11.99
CA PRO A 76 6.65 1.24 -11.04
C PRO A 76 5.17 1.60 -11.21
N TYR A 77 4.84 2.67 -11.96
CA TYR A 77 3.50 3.28 -11.94
C TYR A 77 2.44 2.38 -12.56
N PHE A 78 2.77 1.68 -13.65
CA PHE A 78 1.85 0.69 -14.24
C PHE A 78 1.48 -0.40 -13.24
N LEU A 79 2.46 -0.92 -12.49
CA LEU A 79 2.23 -1.96 -11.47
C LEU A 79 1.43 -1.43 -10.28
N ILE A 80 1.64 -0.17 -9.89
CA ILE A 80 0.85 0.49 -8.84
C ILE A 80 -0.62 0.58 -9.26
N ILE A 81 -0.90 1.08 -10.46
CA ILE A 81 -2.26 1.25 -10.97
C ILE A 81 -2.93 -0.12 -11.13
N LEU A 82 -2.25 -1.06 -11.79
CA LEU A 82 -2.78 -2.41 -12.00
C LEU A 82 -3.08 -3.11 -10.67
N PHE A 83 -2.14 -3.07 -9.71
CA PHE A 83 -2.36 -3.66 -8.40
C PHE A 83 -3.51 -2.96 -7.66
N GLY A 84 -3.54 -1.63 -7.63
CA GLY A 84 -4.58 -0.88 -6.95
C GLY A 84 -5.98 -1.14 -7.50
N ILE A 85 -6.12 -1.25 -8.83
CA ILE A 85 -7.39 -1.62 -9.47
C ILE A 85 -7.81 -3.03 -9.03
N LEU A 86 -6.93 -4.01 -9.21
CA LEU A 86 -7.24 -5.41 -8.84
C LEU A 86 -7.55 -5.56 -7.36
N TRP A 87 -6.84 -4.82 -6.50
CA TRP A 87 -7.05 -4.84 -5.06
C TRP A 87 -8.39 -4.21 -4.67
N GLY A 88 -8.72 -3.02 -5.20
CA GLY A 88 -10.02 -2.37 -4.96
C GLY A 88 -11.20 -3.24 -5.38
N PHE A 89 -11.12 -3.84 -6.56
CA PHE A 89 -12.14 -4.80 -7.00
C PHE A 89 -12.22 -6.03 -6.10
N THR A 90 -11.09 -6.55 -5.62
CA THR A 90 -11.05 -7.70 -4.72
C THR A 90 -11.70 -7.36 -3.39
N ASP A 91 -11.37 -6.20 -2.82
CA ASP A 91 -11.90 -5.72 -1.55
C ASP A 91 -13.43 -5.54 -1.62
N GLU A 92 -13.94 -4.77 -2.58
CA GLU A 92 -15.38 -4.57 -2.77
C GLU A 92 -16.13 -5.88 -3.05
N SER A 93 -15.52 -6.80 -3.82
CA SER A 93 -16.10 -8.12 -4.08
C SER A 93 -16.19 -8.97 -2.81
N LEU A 94 -15.18 -8.88 -1.94
CA LEU A 94 -15.15 -9.58 -0.67
C LEU A 94 -16.13 -8.95 0.32
N GLN A 95 -16.27 -7.62 0.33
CA GLN A 95 -17.22 -6.91 1.20
C GLN A 95 -18.67 -7.34 1.00
N ARG A 96 -19.04 -7.84 -0.18
CA ARG A 96 -20.37 -8.46 -0.41
C ARG A 96 -20.68 -9.62 0.54
N PHE A 97 -19.66 -10.30 1.07
CA PHE A 97 -19.82 -11.37 2.06
C PHE A 97 -19.88 -10.84 3.50
N SER A 98 -19.67 -9.54 3.71
CA SER A 98 -19.78 -8.90 5.01
C SER A 98 -21.25 -8.56 5.32
N PRO A 99 -21.75 -8.84 6.52
CA PRO A 99 -23.10 -8.46 6.91
C PRO A 99 -23.31 -6.95 6.74
N HIS A 100 -24.45 -6.57 6.15
CA HIS A 100 -24.86 -5.17 5.97
C HIS A 100 -23.93 -4.31 5.10
N ARG A 101 -23.01 -4.92 4.35
CA ARG A 101 -22.24 -4.28 3.29
C ARG A 101 -22.69 -4.81 1.93
N PHE A 102 -22.58 -3.94 0.93
CA PHE A 102 -22.79 -4.29 -0.46
C PHE A 102 -21.63 -3.75 -1.27
N PHE A 103 -21.47 -4.28 -2.48
CA PHE A 103 -20.53 -3.70 -3.44
C PHE A 103 -21.01 -2.29 -3.78
N GLU A 104 -20.20 -1.27 -3.48
CA GLU A 104 -20.53 0.12 -3.74
C GLU A 104 -19.57 0.72 -4.76
N ILE A 105 -20.11 1.15 -5.91
CA ILE A 105 -19.33 1.81 -6.96
C ILE A 105 -18.64 3.07 -6.42
N LYS A 106 -19.26 3.73 -5.44
CA LYS A 106 -18.72 4.93 -4.80
C LYS A 106 -17.41 4.63 -4.05
N ASP A 107 -17.37 3.53 -3.31
CA ASP A 107 -16.18 3.11 -2.55
C ASP A 107 -15.06 2.70 -3.50
N LEU A 108 -15.40 1.97 -4.57
CA LEU A 108 -14.45 1.66 -5.65
C LEU A 108 -13.85 2.91 -6.31
N ILE A 109 -14.65 3.96 -6.52
CA ILE A 109 -14.16 5.24 -7.06
C ILE A 109 -13.18 5.88 -6.07
N LEU A 110 -13.50 5.88 -4.77
CA LEU A 110 -12.62 6.44 -3.74
C LEU A 110 -11.30 5.68 -3.63
N ASP A 111 -11.35 4.35 -3.76
CA ASP A 111 -10.16 3.50 -3.81
C ASP A 111 -9.26 3.90 -5.00
N PHE A 112 -9.84 4.09 -6.19
CA PHE A 112 -9.08 4.49 -7.37
C PHE A 112 -8.48 5.90 -7.25
N TRP A 113 -9.22 6.84 -6.65
CA TRP A 113 -8.69 8.17 -6.34
C TRP A 113 -7.55 8.10 -5.32
N GLY A 114 -7.69 7.26 -4.29
CA GLY A 114 -6.63 6.96 -3.33
C GLY A 114 -5.38 6.42 -4.04
N VAL A 115 -5.53 5.38 -4.86
CA VAL A 115 -4.42 4.79 -5.64
C VAL A 115 -3.74 5.81 -6.53
N GLY A 116 -4.52 6.64 -7.24
CA GLY A 116 -3.99 7.71 -8.09
C GLY A 116 -3.15 8.71 -7.31
N MET A 117 -3.70 9.22 -6.18
CA MET A 117 -3.01 10.18 -5.32
C MET A 117 -1.76 9.57 -4.67
N GLY A 118 -1.85 8.33 -4.19
CA GLY A 118 -0.72 7.59 -3.64
C GLY A 118 0.38 7.32 -4.68
N GLY A 119 -0.01 7.01 -5.92
CA GLY A 119 0.92 6.89 -7.04
C GLY A 119 1.64 8.21 -7.34
N TRP A 120 0.92 9.34 -7.26
CA TRP A 120 1.51 10.67 -7.40
C TRP A 120 2.47 11.01 -6.25
N LEU A 121 2.17 10.61 -5.01
CA LEU A 121 3.11 10.72 -3.89
C LEU A 121 4.39 9.90 -4.12
N VAL A 122 4.27 8.69 -4.68
CA VAL A 122 5.42 7.87 -5.07
C VAL A 122 6.26 8.59 -6.13
N PHE A 123 5.63 9.24 -7.12
CA PHE A 123 6.33 10.05 -8.11
C PHE A 123 7.16 11.16 -7.45
N ILE A 124 6.53 11.98 -6.60
CA ILE A 124 7.24 13.06 -5.87
C ILE A 124 8.39 12.50 -5.03
N LEU A 125 8.18 11.39 -4.32
CA LEU A 125 9.21 10.75 -3.50
C LEU A 125 10.42 10.32 -4.34
N ARG A 126 10.21 9.83 -5.56
CA ARG A 126 11.30 9.42 -6.47
C ARG A 126 12.07 10.63 -6.98
N GLU A 127 11.39 11.68 -7.40
CA GLU A 127 12.03 12.93 -7.84
C GLU A 127 12.90 13.53 -6.73
N LEU A 128 12.37 13.63 -5.50
CA LEU A 128 13.11 14.15 -4.34
C LEU A 128 14.32 13.29 -3.95
N LYS A 129 14.31 11.99 -4.24
CA LYS A 129 15.47 11.11 -4.04
C LYS A 129 16.49 11.28 -5.16
N GLY A 130 16.04 11.44 -6.41
CA GLY A 130 16.89 11.72 -7.56
C GLY A 130 17.68 13.00 -7.38
N VAL A 131 17.01 14.10 -7.01
CA VAL A 131 17.65 15.40 -6.71
C VAL A 131 18.75 15.25 -5.65
N ARG A 132 18.46 14.55 -4.53
CA ARG A 132 19.43 14.33 -3.44
C ARG A 132 20.61 13.42 -3.80
N VAL A 133 20.53 12.62 -4.86
CA VAL A 133 21.68 11.85 -5.36
C VAL A 133 22.60 12.75 -6.18
N TRP A 134 22.02 13.67 -6.95
CA TRP A 134 22.79 14.61 -7.77
C TRP A 134 23.59 15.62 -6.93
N GLU A 135 23.02 16.14 -5.83
CA GLU A 135 23.74 17.05 -4.90
C GLU A 135 24.93 16.42 -4.16
N ARG A 136 25.02 15.08 -4.13
CA ARG A 136 26.06 14.34 -3.38
C ARG A 136 27.22 13.86 -4.24
N ASN A 137 27.17 14.07 -5.56
CA ASN A 137 28.20 13.70 -6.52
C ASN A 137 28.89 14.95 -7.06
#